data_AF-A0A969IQU2-F1
#
_entry.id   AF-A0A969IQU2-F1
#
_cell.length_a   1.000
_cell.length_b   1.000
_cell.length_c   1.000
_cell.angle_alpha   90.00
_cell.angle_beta   90.00
_cell.angle_gamma   90.00
#
_symmetry.space_group_name_H-M   'P 1'
#
loop_
_entity.id
_entity.type
_entity.pdbx_description
1 polymer ?
#
loop_
_entity_poly.entity_id
_entity_poly.type
_entity_poly.pdbx_seq_one_letter_code
_entity_poly.pdbx_strand_id
1 'polypeptide(L)'
;MKKVSLYLYLSVAIFLGVLGLSWLTHGTGVISNDIARNIYIPKELTMPLQVKAAYNGRDMFFRYRWPARQPSIYHDMLKFEGGKWVRYGASVAGPQPQGIYEDRVTMLVDDGSVPEFARYGGYIAVGDRMR
;
A
#
# COMPACT_ATOMS: atom_id res chain seq x y z
N MET A 1 19.86 30.39 -39.20
CA MET A 1 18.59 30.69 -38.49
C MET A 1 17.46 29.72 -38.82
N LYS A 2 17.07 29.47 -40.09
CA LYS A 2 15.94 28.57 -40.45
C LYS A 2 16.07 27.12 -39.94
N LYS A 3 17.27 26.52 -40.00
CA LYS A 3 17.49 25.14 -39.51
C LYS A 3 17.28 25.00 -37.99
N VAL A 4 17.71 26.00 -37.21
CA VAL A 4 17.54 26.02 -35.74
C VAL A 4 16.06 26.05 -35.36
N SER A 5 15.26 26.85 -36.08
CA SER A 5 13.81 26.91 -35.91
C SER A 5 13.12 25.59 -36.30
N LEU A 6 13.58 24.91 -37.35
CA LEU A 6 13.06 23.58 -37.74
C LEU A 6 13.34 22.52 -36.67
N TYR A 7 14.57 22.47 -36.13
CA TYR A 7 14.89 21.53 -35.04
C TYR A 7 14.08 21.81 -33.77
N LEU A 8 13.84 23.08 -33.45
CA LEU A 8 12.98 23.45 -32.31
C LEU A 8 11.55 22.94 -32.49
N TYR A 9 10.93 23.17 -33.65
CA TYR A 9 9.56 22.70 -33.92
C TYR A 9 9.47 21.17 -33.93
N LEU A 10 10.48 20.49 -34.50
CA LEU A 10 10.53 19.02 -34.49
C LEU A 10 10.65 18.49 -33.06
N SER A 11 11.52 19.07 -32.25
CA SER A 11 11.69 18.67 -30.84
C SER A 11 10.41 18.91 -30.03
N VAL A 12 9.71 20.02 -30.25
CA VAL A 12 8.41 20.30 -29.60
C VAL A 12 7.36 19.28 -30.04
N ALA A 13 7.28 18.97 -31.33
CA ALA A 13 6.33 17.99 -31.85
C ALA A 13 6.59 16.59 -31.28
N ILE A 14 7.85 16.16 -31.22
CA ILE A 14 8.25 14.90 -30.59
C ILE A 14 7.90 14.90 -29.11
N PHE A 15 8.23 15.98 -28.38
CA PHE A 15 7.93 16.09 -26.96
C PHE A 15 6.41 15.99 -26.69
N LEU A 16 5.59 16.72 -27.44
CA LEU A 16 4.14 16.66 -27.31
C LEU A 16 3.58 15.28 -27.69
N GLY A 17 4.13 14.63 -28.71
CA GLY A 17 3.76 13.27 -29.09
C GLY A 17 4.06 12.25 -27.99
N VAL A 18 5.27 12.31 -27.42
CA VAL A 18 5.67 11.44 -26.29
C VAL A 18 4.86 11.76 -25.04
N LEU A 19 4.56 13.03 -24.76
CA LEU A 19 3.74 13.44 -23.63
C LEU A 19 2.30 12.92 -23.77
N GLY A 20 1.71 13.02 -24.97
CA GLY A 20 0.39 12.48 -25.26
C GLY A 20 0.34 10.95 -25.14
N LEU A 21 1.37 10.26 -25.65
CA LEU A 21 1.50 8.82 -25.48
C LEU A 21 1.61 8.44 -24.00
N SER A 22 2.49 9.13 -23.26
CA SER A 22 2.66 8.96 -21.81
C SER A 22 1.35 9.13 -21.05
N TRP A 23 0.56 10.14 -21.38
CA TRP A 23 -0.77 10.35 -20.77
C TRP A 23 -1.72 9.17 -20.99
N LEU A 24 -1.68 8.55 -22.18
CA LEU A 24 -2.55 7.43 -22.54
C LEU A 24 -2.07 6.10 -21.96
N THR A 25 -0.76 5.93 -21.78
CA THR A 25 -0.17 4.64 -21.37
C THR A 25 0.18 4.59 -19.89
N HIS A 26 0.48 5.72 -19.25
CA HIS A 26 0.79 5.80 -17.83
C HIS A 26 -0.48 6.02 -17.00
N GLY A 27 -0.45 5.66 -15.71
CA GLY A 27 -1.61 5.80 -14.83
C GLY A 27 -2.70 4.75 -15.02
N THR A 28 -2.44 3.69 -15.80
CA THR A 28 -3.30 2.50 -15.96
C THR A 28 -3.33 1.57 -14.75
N GLY A 29 -2.82 2.06 -13.60
CA GLY A 29 -2.86 1.33 -12.34
C GLY A 29 -4.29 1.07 -11.87
N VAL A 30 -4.42 0.17 -10.90
CA VAL A 30 -5.71 -0.11 -10.27
C VAL A 30 -6.12 1.10 -9.41
N ILE A 31 -7.02 1.92 -9.94
CA ILE A 31 -7.56 3.13 -9.29
C ILE A 31 -8.95 2.91 -8.68
N SER A 32 -9.47 1.69 -8.74
CA SER A 32 -10.75 1.27 -8.19
C SER A 32 -10.60 -0.08 -7.48
N ASN A 33 -11.61 -0.46 -6.70
CA ASN A 33 -11.61 -1.79 -6.08
C ASN A 33 -11.59 -2.89 -7.15
N ASP A 34 -10.72 -3.87 -6.97
CA ASP A 34 -10.62 -5.08 -7.79
C ASP A 34 -10.52 -6.28 -6.84
N ILE A 35 -11.68 -6.66 -6.30
CA ILE A 35 -11.81 -7.74 -5.31
C ILE A 35 -11.36 -9.09 -5.89
N ALA A 36 -11.55 -9.30 -7.19
CA ALA A 36 -11.09 -10.51 -7.87
C ALA A 36 -9.56 -10.65 -7.83
N ARG A 37 -8.84 -9.54 -7.78
CA ARG A 37 -7.38 -9.48 -7.57
C ARG A 37 -6.97 -9.22 -6.11
N ASN A 38 -7.89 -9.33 -5.15
CA ASN A 38 -7.68 -9.04 -3.73
C ASN A 38 -7.31 -7.58 -3.42
N ILE A 39 -7.78 -6.62 -4.24
CA ILE A 39 -7.48 -5.19 -4.10
C ILE A 39 -8.71 -4.44 -3.59
N TYR A 40 -8.58 -3.84 -2.41
CA TYR A 40 -9.54 -2.89 -1.86
C TYR A 40 -8.82 -1.58 -1.53
N ILE A 41 -9.34 -0.47 -2.04
CA ILE A 41 -8.82 0.88 -1.81
C ILE A 41 -9.72 1.56 -0.77
N PRO A 42 -9.22 1.81 0.45
CA PRO A 42 -9.99 2.50 1.48
C PRO A 42 -10.25 3.96 1.08
N LYS A 43 -11.36 4.53 1.55
CA LYS A 43 -11.68 5.95 1.34
C LYS A 43 -10.68 6.85 2.07
N GLU A 44 -10.37 6.50 3.31
CA GLU A 44 -9.32 7.13 4.10
C GLU A 44 -7.97 6.47 3.80
N LEU A 45 -7.11 7.16 3.03
CA LEU A 45 -5.80 6.66 2.63
C LEU A 45 -4.70 6.90 3.67
N THR A 46 -4.92 7.82 4.60
CA THR A 46 -3.95 8.19 5.63
C THR A 46 -4.61 8.23 7.00
N MET A 47 -3.83 7.93 8.04
CA MET A 47 -4.24 8.06 9.43
C MET A 47 -3.05 8.54 10.27
N PRO A 48 -3.29 9.22 11.40
CA PRO A 48 -2.21 9.61 12.29
C PRO A 48 -1.60 8.36 12.96
N LEU A 49 -0.30 8.16 12.77
CA LEU A 49 0.49 7.13 13.44
C LEU A 49 1.48 7.80 14.40
N GLN A 50 1.35 7.52 15.70
CA GLN A 50 2.35 7.91 16.69
C GLN A 50 3.35 6.78 16.86
N VAL A 51 4.64 7.13 16.73
CA VAL A 51 5.76 6.19 16.91
C VAL A 51 6.64 6.70 18.04
N LYS A 52 6.98 5.81 18.96
CA LYS A 52 8.07 6.02 19.93
C LYS A 52 9.11 4.93 19.71
N ALA A 53 10.38 5.33 19.74
CA ALA A 53 11.51 4.43 19.60
C ALA A 53 12.46 4.60 20.79
N ALA A 54 13.04 3.51 21.28
CA ALA A 54 14.05 3.53 22.34
C ALA A 54 15.13 2.46 22.09
N TYR A 55 16.36 2.73 22.49
CA TYR A 55 17.51 1.83 22.38
C TYR A 55 18.16 1.64 23.74
N ASN A 56 18.49 0.40 24.11
CA ASN A 56 19.15 0.10 25.39
C ASN A 56 20.63 -0.34 25.25
N GLY A 57 21.23 -0.22 24.06
CA GLY A 57 22.57 -0.74 23.78
C GLY A 57 22.60 -2.15 23.16
N ARG A 58 21.44 -2.81 23.02
CA ARG A 58 21.30 -4.13 22.40
C ARG A 58 20.03 -4.24 21.55
N ASP A 59 18.90 -3.86 22.14
CA ASP A 59 17.56 -4.01 21.57
C ASP A 59 16.98 -2.66 21.19
N MET A 60 16.31 -2.62 20.04
CA MET A 60 15.43 -1.52 19.66
C MET A 60 13.99 -1.82 20.05
N PHE A 61 13.34 -0.86 20.70
CA PHE A 61 11.94 -0.92 21.10
C PHE A 61 11.15 0.07 20.25
N PHE A 62 10.08 -0.41 19.62
CA PHE A 62 9.14 0.42 18.88
C PHE A 62 7.76 0.32 19.53
N ARG A 63 7.14 1.47 19.78
CA ARG A 63 5.75 1.55 20.22
C ARG A 63 4.97 2.34 19.20
N TYR A 64 3.96 1.69 18.65
CA TYR A 64 3.00 2.29 17.73
C TYR A 64 1.69 2.60 18.46
N ARG A 65 1.05 3.69 18.05
CA ARG A 65 -0.31 4.03 18.48
C ARG A 65 -1.03 4.72 17.33
N TRP A 66 -2.22 4.22 17.01
CA TRP A 66 -3.11 4.79 16.00
C TRP A 66 -4.56 4.72 16.50
N PRO A 67 -5.48 5.53 15.95
CA PRO A 67 -6.91 5.40 16.21
C PRO A 67 -7.46 4.13 15.55
N ALA A 68 -8.15 3.28 16.30
CA ALA A 68 -8.87 2.12 15.78
C ALA A 68 -10.32 2.15 16.28
N ARG A 69 -11.29 2.08 15.37
CA ARG A 69 -12.72 2.11 15.72
C ARG A 69 -13.17 0.81 16.39
N GLN A 70 -12.65 -0.31 15.89
CA GLN A 70 -12.94 -1.66 16.37
C GLN A 70 -11.62 -2.43 16.41
N PRO A 71 -10.78 -2.22 17.44
CA PRO A 71 -9.51 -2.90 17.53
C PRO A 71 -9.72 -4.39 17.70
N SER A 72 -9.02 -5.20 16.91
CA SER A 72 -9.05 -6.65 17.02
C SER A 72 -7.66 -7.27 16.90
N ILE A 73 -7.52 -8.44 17.52
CA ILE A 73 -6.30 -9.25 17.56
C ILE A 73 -6.53 -10.69 17.09
N TYR A 74 -7.75 -11.02 16.65
CA TYR A 74 -8.11 -12.36 16.22
C TYR A 74 -7.96 -12.49 14.72
N HIS A 75 -7.64 -13.70 14.23
CA HIS A 75 -7.50 -13.94 12.79
C HIS A 75 -8.71 -14.75 12.29
N ASP A 76 -8.80 -16.01 12.70
CA ASP A 76 -9.95 -16.87 12.49
C ASP A 76 -10.30 -17.61 13.78
N MET A 77 -11.61 -17.75 14.04
CA MET A 77 -12.16 -18.41 15.21
C MET A 77 -12.99 -19.60 14.79
N LEU A 78 -13.12 -20.60 15.66
CA LEU A 78 -14.14 -21.64 15.53
C LEU A 78 -15.29 -21.34 16.49
N LYS A 79 -16.51 -21.31 15.96
CA LYS A 79 -17.74 -21.14 16.74
C LYS A 79 -18.55 -22.44 16.65
N PHE A 80 -18.93 -23.01 17.78
CA PHE A 80 -19.78 -24.21 17.80
C PHE A 80 -21.25 -23.79 17.69
N GLU A 81 -21.90 -24.15 16.59
CA GLU A 81 -23.28 -23.80 16.29
C GLU A 81 -24.01 -24.98 15.65
N GLY A 82 -25.22 -25.29 16.13
CA GLY A 82 -26.05 -26.36 15.56
C GLY A 82 -25.36 -27.73 15.55
N GLY A 83 -24.56 -28.04 16.57
CA GLY A 83 -23.88 -29.33 16.69
C GLY A 83 -22.59 -29.46 15.89
N LYS A 84 -22.10 -28.40 15.25
CA LYS A 84 -20.87 -28.41 14.44
C LYS A 84 -19.98 -27.19 14.72
N TRP A 85 -18.68 -27.37 14.55
CA TRP A 85 -17.72 -26.26 14.54
C TRP A 85 -17.76 -25.56 13.18
N VAL A 86 -17.95 -24.25 13.19
CA VAL A 86 -18.00 -23.39 12.01
C VAL A 86 -16.88 -22.36 12.10
N ARG A 87 -16.11 -22.18 11.02
CA ARG A 87 -15.11 -21.11 10.94
C ARG A 87 -15.81 -19.76 10.89
N TYR A 88 -15.45 -18.91 11.82
CA TYR A 88 -15.92 -17.54 11.94
C TYR A 88 -14.71 -16.61 11.77
N GLY A 89 -14.71 -15.83 10.71
CA GLY A 89 -13.55 -15.03 10.32
C GLY A 89 -12.81 -15.61 9.12
N ALA A 90 -12.24 -14.71 8.31
CA ALA A 90 -11.40 -14.99 7.17
C ALA A 90 -10.75 -13.67 6.72
N SER A 91 -9.57 -13.78 6.09
CA SER A 91 -8.99 -12.66 5.35
C SER A 91 -9.84 -12.42 4.11
N VAL A 92 -10.27 -11.18 3.91
CA VAL A 92 -11.05 -10.76 2.74
C VAL A 92 -10.47 -9.45 2.22
N ALA A 93 -10.62 -9.19 0.92
CA ALA A 93 -10.29 -7.89 0.37
C ALA A 93 -11.23 -6.83 0.96
N GLY A 94 -10.69 -5.93 1.77
CA GLY A 94 -11.43 -4.83 2.38
C GLY A 94 -12.01 -5.16 3.76
N PRO A 95 -13.06 -4.43 4.19
CA PRO A 95 -13.61 -4.54 5.54
C PRO A 95 -14.13 -5.94 5.84
N GLN A 96 -13.71 -6.47 6.98
CA GLN A 96 -14.11 -7.80 7.41
C GLN A 96 -15.51 -7.74 8.06
N PRO A 97 -16.53 -8.46 7.55
CA PRO A 97 -17.93 -8.26 7.96
C PRO A 97 -18.22 -8.58 9.43
N GLN A 98 -17.45 -9.49 10.01
CA GLN A 98 -17.60 -9.94 11.39
C GLN A 98 -16.86 -9.02 12.39
N GLY A 99 -15.99 -8.11 11.92
CA GLY A 99 -15.28 -7.15 12.76
C GLY A 99 -14.30 -7.77 13.76
N ILE A 100 -13.88 -9.02 13.52
CA ILE A 100 -12.98 -9.76 14.41
C ILE A 100 -11.57 -9.88 13.86
N TYR A 101 -11.30 -9.43 12.64
CA TYR A 101 -10.02 -9.66 12.01
C TYR A 101 -8.96 -8.67 12.49
N GLU A 102 -7.73 -9.16 12.68
CA GLU A 102 -6.64 -8.43 13.30
C GLU A 102 -6.28 -7.12 12.60
N ASP A 103 -5.97 -6.11 13.40
CA ASP A 103 -5.32 -4.89 12.91
C ASP A 103 -3.84 -5.20 12.64
N ARG A 104 -3.35 -4.81 11.47
CA ARG A 104 -1.95 -5.03 11.07
C ARG A 104 -1.23 -3.70 10.85
N VAL A 105 0.02 -3.64 11.28
CA VAL A 105 0.95 -2.54 10.99
C VAL A 105 2.21 -3.13 10.37
N THR A 106 2.70 -2.52 9.30
CA THR A 106 3.96 -2.88 8.66
C THR A 106 4.95 -1.73 8.81
N MET A 107 6.14 -2.03 9.34
CA MET A 107 7.27 -1.11 9.34
C MET A 107 8.33 -1.63 8.38
N LEU A 108 8.89 -0.74 7.57
CA LEU A 108 10.03 -1.02 6.72
C LEU A 108 11.23 -0.23 7.25
N VAL A 109 12.38 -0.89 7.35
CA VAL A 109 13.63 -0.32 7.87
C VAL A 109 14.73 -0.59 6.86
N ASP A 110 15.53 0.43 6.59
CA ASP A 110 16.71 0.39 5.72
C ASP A 110 17.90 0.99 6.47
N ASP A 111 19.10 0.51 6.16
CA ASP A 111 20.35 0.96 6.77
C ASP A 111 20.96 2.18 6.04
N GLY A 112 20.26 2.72 5.04
CA GLY A 112 20.69 3.80 4.18
C GLY A 112 21.36 3.33 2.89
N SER A 113 21.53 2.02 2.69
CA SER A 113 22.16 1.48 1.49
C SER A 113 21.23 1.44 0.27
N VAL A 114 19.91 1.44 0.48
CA VAL A 114 18.94 1.38 -0.62
C VAL A 114 18.61 2.80 -1.12
N PRO A 115 18.98 3.13 -2.38
CA PRO A 115 18.70 4.46 -2.93
C PRO A 115 17.21 4.79 -2.90
N GLU A 116 16.89 5.99 -2.45
CA GLU A 116 15.52 6.52 -2.40
C GLU A 116 14.52 5.66 -1.58
N PHE A 117 14.98 4.80 -0.66
CA PHE A 117 14.10 3.96 0.16
C PHE A 117 13.08 4.76 0.97
N ALA A 118 13.47 5.93 1.47
CA ALA A 118 12.56 6.83 2.19
C ALA A 118 11.37 7.28 1.32
N ARG A 119 11.51 7.33 -0.01
CA ARG A 119 10.46 7.75 -0.94
C ARG A 119 9.73 6.57 -1.57
N TYR A 120 10.46 5.53 -1.96
CA TYR A 120 9.93 4.43 -2.77
C TYR A 120 9.99 3.08 -2.06
N GLY A 121 10.51 2.98 -0.85
CA GLY A 121 10.68 1.71 -0.13
C GLY A 121 9.39 0.92 0.00
N GLY A 122 8.26 1.61 0.25
CA GLY A 122 6.94 0.99 0.24
C GLY A 122 6.56 0.41 -1.13
N TYR A 123 6.76 1.17 -2.22
CA TYR A 123 6.48 0.69 -3.58
C TYR A 123 7.41 -0.46 -4.00
N ILE A 124 8.69 -0.38 -3.65
CA ILE A 124 9.72 -1.37 -3.99
C ILE A 124 9.49 -2.67 -3.22
N ALA A 125 9.11 -2.58 -1.94
CA ALA A 125 8.85 -3.74 -1.11
C ALA A 125 7.47 -4.36 -1.36
N VAL A 126 6.50 -3.59 -1.89
CA VAL A 126 5.19 -4.09 -2.30
C VAL A 126 5.29 -4.80 -3.65
N GLY A 127 5.64 -6.08 -3.60
CA GLY A 127 5.76 -6.95 -4.77
C GLY A 127 4.46 -7.64 -5.20
N ASP A 128 4.46 -8.12 -6.45
CA ASP A 128 3.42 -9.02 -6.97
C ASP A 128 3.31 -10.26 -6.06
N ARG A 129 2.06 -10.63 -5.69
CA ARG A 129 1.69 -11.78 -4.84
C ARG A 129 1.91 -11.69 -3.33
N MET A 130 2.13 -10.50 -2.76
CA MET A 130 1.91 -10.36 -1.31
C MET A 130 0.41 -10.54 -1.00
N ARG A 131 0.08 -11.54 -0.20
CA ARG A 131 -1.27 -11.89 0.26
C ARG A 131 -1.45 -11.57 1.72
#